data_AF-A0A193DR18-F1
#
_entry.id   AF-A0A193DR18-F1
#
_cell.length_a   1.000
_cell.length_b   1.000
_cell.length_c   1.000
_cell.angle_alpha   90.00
_cell.angle_beta   90.00
_cell.angle_gamma   90.00
#
_symmetry.space_group_name_H-M   'P 1'
#
loop_
_entity.id
_entity.type
_entity.pdbx_description
1 polymer ?
#
loop_
_entity_poly.entity_id
_entity_poly.type
_entity_poly.pdbx_seq_one_letter_code
_entity_poly.pdbx_strand_id
1 'polypeptide(L)'
;NLVSVDANTHSGVAAAMDSYLASIHPSKRYAADYYTIKDVRQKLRSGTSSLGKRRLYVLIEGPSTATDDDVILEWKQESRSVVAIAAPTQMPASIYHNHEGARVARTAQAQLLHADVLIGYTSIGDTQYYVHEKSPYQEDLASETLNTAGKMTIAALYLGQALASAHTLANQDNDLSVVGYNIDKQIHNTVSHKKQLEKELRRFAFNYATQVMLDWRGFVTAYHAGTPLY
;
A
#
# COMPACT_ATOMS: atom_id res chain seq x y z
N ASN A 1 12.01 16.36 -4.01
CA ASN A 1 11.10 16.27 -2.84
C ASN A 1 11.59 15.33 -1.74
N LEU A 2 12.91 15.17 -1.55
CA LEU A 2 13.48 14.50 -0.38
C LEU A 2 14.11 15.57 0.50
N VAL A 3 13.88 15.51 1.81
CA VAL A 3 14.41 16.49 2.77
C VAL A 3 15.10 15.76 3.91
N SER A 4 16.08 16.43 4.53
CA SER A 4 16.68 15.96 5.78
C SER A 4 15.62 15.79 6.85
N VAL A 5 15.79 14.78 7.70
CA VAL A 5 15.02 14.63 8.93
C VAL A 5 15.78 15.24 10.10
N ASP A 6 15.08 15.55 11.19
CA ASP A 6 15.73 15.96 12.44
C ASP A 6 16.39 14.75 13.15
N ALA A 7 17.25 15.04 14.13
CA ALA A 7 17.96 14.03 14.89
C ALA A 7 17.01 13.05 15.60
N ASN A 8 15.87 13.55 16.10
CA ASN A 8 14.88 12.72 16.80
C ASN A 8 14.24 11.68 15.86
N THR A 9 13.90 12.08 14.63
CA THR A 9 13.35 11.18 13.62
C THR A 9 14.39 10.15 13.19
N HIS A 10 15.64 10.57 12.98
CA HIS A 10 16.72 9.66 12.62
C HIS A 10 16.97 8.61 13.72
N SER A 11 17.11 9.05 14.97
CA SER A 11 17.26 8.15 16.12
C SER A 11 16.03 7.26 16.33
N GLY A 12 14.83 7.77 16.05
CA GLY A 12 13.59 7.00 16.10
C GLY A 12 13.56 5.86 15.08
N VAL A 13 14.02 6.09 13.85
CA VAL A 13 14.18 5.03 12.84
C VAL A 13 15.19 3.99 13.32
N ALA A 14 16.37 4.42 13.78
CA ALA A 14 17.40 3.50 14.28
C ALA A 14 16.89 2.63 15.43
N ALA A 15 16.19 3.22 16.41
CA ALA A 15 15.61 2.48 17.53
C ALA A 15 14.48 1.52 17.12
N ALA A 16 13.77 1.81 16.02
CA ALA A 16 12.67 1.01 15.50
C ALA A 16 13.11 -0.10 14.53
N MET A 17 14.40 -0.22 14.20
CA MET A 17 14.92 -1.27 13.32
C MET A 17 14.75 -2.66 13.94
N ASP A 18 15.01 -2.82 15.24
CA ASP A 18 14.88 -4.13 15.89
C ASP A 18 13.44 -4.65 15.84
N SER A 19 12.45 -3.78 16.08
CA SER A 19 11.03 -4.15 15.96
C SER A 19 10.62 -4.39 14.51
N TYR A 20 11.19 -3.65 13.55
CA TYR A 20 11.01 -3.92 12.13
C TYR A 20 11.54 -5.31 11.76
N LEU A 21 12.78 -5.64 12.12
CA LEU A 21 13.36 -6.95 11.86
C LEU A 21 12.59 -8.06 12.57
N ALA A 22 12.10 -7.82 13.79
CA ALA A 22 11.25 -8.74 14.52
C ALA A 22 9.94 -9.06 13.77
N SER A 23 9.43 -8.13 12.96
CA SER A 23 8.24 -8.34 12.12
C SER A 23 8.46 -9.29 10.93
N ILE A 24 9.71 -9.50 10.53
CA ILE A 24 10.10 -10.43 9.46
C ILE A 24 10.41 -11.79 10.09
N HIS A 25 9.95 -12.89 9.49
CA HIS A 25 10.22 -14.22 10.01
C HIS A 25 11.74 -14.50 10.07
N PRO A 26 12.30 -14.99 11.20
CA PRO A 26 13.75 -15.15 11.38
C PRO A 26 14.45 -15.93 10.26
N SER A 27 13.82 -16.99 9.75
CA SER A 27 14.40 -17.82 8.68
C SER A 27 14.46 -17.14 7.31
N LYS A 28 13.84 -15.98 7.14
CA LYS A 28 13.79 -15.22 5.89
C LYS A 28 14.73 -14.01 5.91
N ARG A 29 15.17 -13.56 7.10
CA ARG A 29 15.98 -12.36 7.25
C ARG A 29 17.34 -12.52 6.56
N TYR A 30 17.85 -11.42 6.03
CA TYR A 30 19.25 -11.30 5.66
C TYR A 30 20.14 -11.23 6.92
N ALA A 31 21.45 -11.25 6.72
CA ALA A 31 22.41 -11.03 7.81
C ALA A 31 22.23 -9.63 8.41
N ALA A 32 22.63 -9.45 9.69
CA ALA A 32 22.43 -8.18 10.39
C ALA A 32 23.03 -6.98 9.65
N ASP A 33 24.23 -7.16 9.06
CA ASP A 33 24.96 -6.10 8.35
C ASP A 33 24.19 -5.56 7.13
N TYR A 34 23.33 -6.38 6.49
CA TYR A 34 22.46 -5.98 5.38
C TYR A 34 21.55 -4.81 5.77
N TYR A 35 21.15 -4.72 7.04
CA TYR A 35 20.19 -3.72 7.51
C TYR A 35 20.85 -2.46 8.08
N THR A 36 22.17 -2.30 7.89
CA THR A 36 22.91 -1.14 8.40
C THR A 36 22.36 0.14 7.76
N ILE A 37 21.84 1.06 8.58
CA ILE A 37 21.33 2.34 8.10
C ILE A 37 22.49 3.21 7.64
N LYS A 38 22.39 3.71 6.41
CA LYS A 38 23.32 4.68 5.81
C LYS A 38 22.79 6.11 5.82
N ASP A 39 21.49 6.31 5.57
CA ASP A 39 20.86 7.63 5.61
C ASP A 39 19.33 7.52 5.82
N VAL A 40 18.72 8.59 6.31
CA VAL A 40 17.25 8.71 6.46
C VAL A 40 16.78 10.05 5.91
N ARG A 41 15.84 10.00 4.96
CA ARG A 41 15.22 11.20 4.38
C ARG A 41 13.71 11.12 4.45
N GLN A 42 13.05 12.27 4.61
CA GLN A 42 11.61 12.33 4.46
C GLN A 42 11.25 12.62 3.00
N LYS A 43 10.39 11.79 2.43
CA LYS A 43 9.77 12.02 1.13
C LYS A 43 8.55 12.91 1.30
N LEU A 44 8.57 14.05 0.64
CA LEU A 44 7.44 14.97 0.54
C LEU A 44 6.68 14.77 -0.78
N ARG A 45 5.41 15.18 -0.79
CA ARG A 45 4.56 15.27 -2.00
C ARG A 45 4.37 13.92 -2.73
N SER A 46 4.17 12.82 -1.99
CA SER A 46 3.96 11.47 -2.54
C SER A 46 2.54 11.20 -3.05
N GLY A 47 1.94 12.15 -3.77
CA GLY A 47 0.59 12.05 -4.33
C GLY A 47 -0.51 12.68 -3.46
N THR A 48 -1.70 12.82 -4.05
CA THR A 48 -2.86 13.53 -3.47
C THR A 48 -3.60 12.71 -2.41
N SER A 49 -3.66 11.39 -2.57
CA SER A 49 -4.35 10.47 -1.65
C SER A 49 -3.62 10.24 -0.31
N SER A 50 -2.35 10.68 -0.20
CA SER A 50 -1.53 10.54 1.00
C SER A 50 -1.15 11.89 1.63
N LEU A 51 -1.84 12.99 1.28
CA LEU A 51 -1.63 14.29 1.92
C LEU A 51 -1.75 14.14 3.45
N GLY A 52 -0.65 14.41 4.16
CA GLY A 52 -0.55 14.31 5.62
C GLY A 52 0.12 13.05 6.18
N LYS A 53 0.34 11.98 5.38
CA LYS A 53 1.05 10.77 5.85
C LYS A 53 2.56 10.92 5.68
N ARG A 54 3.32 10.63 6.75
CA ARG A 54 4.78 10.60 6.71
C ARG A 54 5.27 9.44 5.84
N ARG A 55 6.29 9.70 5.04
CA ARG A 55 7.06 8.68 4.32
C ARG A 55 8.54 8.94 4.54
N LEU A 56 9.23 7.97 5.14
CA LEU A 56 10.67 8.01 5.35
C LEU A 56 11.32 7.04 4.36
N TYR A 57 12.37 7.49 3.69
CA TYR A 57 13.23 6.68 2.85
C TYR A 57 14.48 6.42 3.69
N VAL A 58 14.67 5.16 4.05
CA VAL A 58 15.78 4.68 4.86
C VAL A 58 16.71 3.95 3.91
N LEU A 59 17.85 4.56 3.59
CA LEU A 59 18.91 3.90 2.86
C LEU A 59 19.60 2.93 3.82
N ILE A 60 19.61 1.66 3.46
CA ILE A 60 20.34 0.62 4.16
C ILE A 60 21.42 0.06 3.22
N GLU A 61 22.38 -0.63 3.80
CA GLU A 61 23.28 -1.52 3.08
C GLU A 61 22.50 -2.54 2.22
N GLY A 62 23.22 -3.29 1.41
CA GLY A 62 22.68 -4.35 0.59
C GLY A 62 23.34 -5.70 0.82
N PRO A 63 23.34 -6.55 -0.22
CA PRO A 63 24.06 -7.82 -0.24
C PRO A 63 25.57 -7.71 0.05
N SER A 64 26.20 -6.57 -0.24
CA SER A 64 27.62 -6.30 -0.04
C SER A 64 27.85 -4.95 0.64
N THR A 65 29.10 -4.49 0.69
CA THR A 65 29.48 -3.15 1.22
C THR A 65 29.60 -2.09 0.12
N ALA A 66 29.30 -2.46 -1.12
CA ALA A 66 29.28 -1.54 -2.24
C ALA A 66 28.05 -0.62 -2.14
N THR A 67 28.07 0.49 -2.88
CA THR A 67 26.94 1.45 -2.86
C THR A 67 25.94 1.23 -3.99
N ASP A 68 26.27 0.37 -4.96
CA ASP A 68 25.44 0.09 -6.13
C ASP A 68 24.40 -1.00 -5.88
N ASP A 69 24.53 -1.75 -4.78
CA ASP A 69 23.57 -2.75 -4.31
C ASP A 69 22.83 -2.34 -3.03
N ASP A 70 23.01 -1.09 -2.59
CA ASP A 70 22.26 -0.48 -1.48
C ASP A 70 20.74 -0.51 -1.72
N VAL A 71 20.00 -0.66 -0.62
CA VAL A 71 18.55 -0.80 -0.66
C VAL A 71 17.88 0.40 0.01
N ILE A 72 16.79 0.88 -0.59
CA ILE A 72 15.95 1.91 0.01
C ILE A 72 14.71 1.24 0.59
N LEU A 73 14.54 1.32 1.90
CA LEU A 73 13.29 0.98 2.55
C LEU A 73 12.37 2.21 2.57
N GLU A 74 11.14 2.06 2.09
CA GLU A 74 10.08 3.02 2.30
C GLU A 74 9.30 2.67 3.58
N TRP A 75 9.37 3.56 4.56
CA TRP A 75 8.57 3.51 5.78
C TRP A 75 7.39 4.45 5.61
N LYS A 76 6.24 3.87 5.31
CA LYS A 76 5.02 4.61 5.04
C LYS A 76 4.12 4.57 6.27
N GLN A 77 3.78 5.74 6.79
CA GLN A 77 2.82 5.87 7.88
C GLN A 77 1.47 5.32 7.44
N GLU A 78 0.91 4.44 8.25
CA GLU A 78 -0.42 3.89 8.04
C GLU A 78 -1.45 4.48 9.01
N SER A 79 -2.70 4.48 8.56
CA SER A 79 -3.85 5.03 9.28
C SER A 79 -4.98 4.02 9.28
N ARG A 80 -5.94 4.19 10.20
CA ARG A 80 -7.14 3.36 10.30
C ARG A 80 -7.74 3.07 8.93
N SER A 81 -8.00 1.79 8.63
CA SER A 81 -8.65 1.37 7.38
C SER A 81 -10.05 1.95 7.31
N VAL A 82 -10.41 2.50 6.15
CA VAL A 82 -11.79 2.89 5.84
C VAL A 82 -12.74 1.68 5.85
N VAL A 83 -12.25 0.48 5.51
CA VAL A 83 -13.03 -0.76 5.58
C VAL A 83 -13.35 -1.10 7.04
N ALA A 84 -12.42 -0.89 7.96
CA ALA A 84 -12.67 -1.09 9.39
C ALA A 84 -13.67 -0.08 9.98
N ILE A 85 -13.98 1.00 9.26
CA ILE A 85 -15.05 1.95 9.60
C ILE A 85 -16.37 1.51 8.96
N ALA A 86 -16.34 1.17 7.67
CA ALA A 86 -17.54 0.79 6.92
C ALA A 86 -18.09 -0.61 7.27
N ALA A 87 -17.21 -1.53 7.68
CA ALA A 87 -17.53 -2.91 8.00
C ALA A 87 -16.76 -3.36 9.27
N PRO A 88 -17.06 -2.78 10.44
CA PRO A 88 -16.25 -2.94 11.65
C PRO A 88 -16.18 -4.39 12.17
N THR A 89 -17.20 -5.20 11.89
CA THR A 89 -17.24 -6.62 12.28
C THR A 89 -16.47 -7.54 11.33
N GLN A 90 -16.14 -7.08 10.13
CA GLN A 90 -15.49 -7.88 9.08
C GLN A 90 -13.96 -7.73 9.09
N MET A 91 -13.43 -6.78 9.87
CA MET A 91 -11.98 -6.53 9.95
C MET A 91 -11.53 -6.24 11.40
N PRO A 92 -11.69 -7.20 12.33
CA PRO A 92 -11.37 -7.01 13.74
C PRO A 92 -9.87 -6.70 13.93
N ALA A 93 -9.55 -5.67 14.71
CA ALA A 93 -8.18 -5.17 14.84
C ALA A 93 -7.18 -6.16 15.45
N SER A 94 -7.68 -7.14 16.20
CA SER A 94 -6.87 -8.23 16.76
C SER A 94 -6.14 -9.05 15.70
N ILE A 95 -6.68 -9.20 14.48
CA ILE A 95 -6.04 -9.99 13.40
C ILE A 95 -4.77 -9.33 12.87
N TYR A 96 -4.53 -8.05 13.17
CA TYR A 96 -3.29 -7.35 12.83
C TYR A 96 -2.67 -6.72 14.07
N HIS A 97 -2.91 -7.32 15.25
CA HIS A 97 -2.33 -6.91 16.53
C HIS A 97 -2.55 -5.43 16.88
N ASN A 98 -3.66 -4.84 16.42
CA ASN A 98 -3.94 -3.41 16.53
C ASN A 98 -2.83 -2.51 15.94
N HIS A 99 -2.10 -3.02 14.93
CA HIS A 99 -1.03 -2.32 14.24
C HIS A 99 -1.33 -2.17 12.74
N GLU A 100 -1.59 -0.94 12.32
CA GLU A 100 -2.01 -0.55 10.98
C GLU A 100 -0.95 -0.86 9.92
N GLY A 101 0.34 -0.71 10.28
CA GLY A 101 1.44 -1.17 9.44
C GLY A 101 1.45 -2.69 9.25
N ALA A 102 1.06 -3.45 10.28
CA ALA A 102 1.03 -4.91 10.24
C ALA A 102 -0.10 -5.40 9.34
N ARG A 103 -1.25 -4.70 9.37
CA ARG A 103 -2.36 -4.96 8.45
C ARG A 103 -1.90 -4.84 7.00
N VAL A 104 -1.25 -3.74 6.65
CA VAL A 104 -0.81 -3.50 5.26
C VAL A 104 0.30 -4.47 4.86
N ALA A 105 1.28 -4.73 5.73
CA ALA A 105 2.33 -5.72 5.47
C ALA A 105 1.76 -7.12 5.21
N ARG A 106 0.81 -7.58 6.04
CA ARG A 106 0.16 -8.87 5.88
C ARG A 106 -0.60 -8.98 4.56
N THR A 107 -1.35 -7.95 4.18
CA THR A 107 -2.03 -7.92 2.88
C THR A 107 -1.04 -7.92 1.72
N ALA A 108 0.05 -7.15 1.82
CA ALA A 108 1.09 -7.10 0.79
C ALA A 108 1.78 -8.47 0.60
N GLN A 109 1.98 -9.22 1.67
CA GLN A 109 2.51 -10.58 1.62
C GLN A 109 1.50 -11.57 1.01
N ALA A 110 0.24 -11.53 1.45
CA ALA A 110 -0.78 -12.50 1.07
C ALA A 110 -1.15 -12.47 -0.43
N GLN A 111 -0.93 -11.34 -1.12
CA GLN A 111 -1.25 -11.18 -2.54
C GLN A 111 -0.13 -11.60 -3.50
N LEU A 112 0.98 -12.14 -2.98
CA LEU A 112 2.18 -12.51 -3.75
C LEU A 112 2.60 -13.95 -3.46
N LEU A 113 3.00 -14.70 -4.50
CA LEU A 113 3.61 -16.03 -4.34
C LEU A 113 4.96 -15.96 -3.62
N HIS A 114 5.75 -14.95 -3.97
CA HIS A 114 7.08 -14.69 -3.45
C HIS A 114 7.14 -13.23 -2.98
N ALA A 115 6.45 -12.96 -1.88
CA ALA A 115 6.53 -11.66 -1.24
C ALA A 115 7.98 -11.34 -0.87
N ASP A 116 8.39 -10.10 -1.15
CA ASP A 116 9.69 -9.58 -0.75
C ASP A 116 9.91 -9.77 0.76
N VAL A 117 11.10 -10.26 1.09
CA VAL A 117 11.59 -10.49 2.46
C VAL A 117 11.54 -9.21 3.30
N LEU A 118 11.76 -8.06 2.67
CA LEU A 118 11.80 -6.74 3.31
C LEU A 118 10.40 -6.17 3.62
N ILE A 119 9.32 -6.88 3.27
CA ILE A 119 7.98 -6.51 3.71
C ILE A 119 7.84 -6.78 5.21
N GLY A 120 7.66 -5.70 5.97
CA GLY A 120 7.46 -5.73 7.41
C GLY A 120 6.72 -4.50 7.92
N TYR A 121 6.78 -4.28 9.22
CA TYR A 121 6.15 -3.14 9.88
C TYR A 121 6.88 -2.78 11.16
N THR A 122 6.73 -1.53 11.61
CA THR A 122 7.30 -1.06 12.88
C THR A 122 6.56 0.18 13.37
N SER A 123 6.95 0.70 14.53
CA SER A 123 6.42 1.94 15.09
C SER A 123 7.54 2.87 15.55
N ILE A 124 7.33 4.17 15.38
CA ILE A 124 8.14 5.22 16.04
C ILE A 124 7.17 6.02 16.93
N GLY A 125 7.28 5.84 18.24
CA GLY A 125 6.24 6.30 19.17
C GLY A 125 4.89 5.68 18.81
N ASP A 126 3.84 6.50 18.75
CA ASP A 126 2.49 6.05 18.35
C ASP A 126 2.29 5.98 16.83
N THR A 127 3.30 6.33 16.03
CA THR A 127 3.19 6.33 14.57
C THR A 127 3.56 4.96 14.04
N GLN A 128 2.58 4.29 13.42
CA GLN A 128 2.71 2.95 12.87
C GLN A 128 3.09 3.01 11.39
N TYR A 129 4.09 2.23 10.99
CA TYR A 129 4.65 2.21 9.64
C TYR A 129 4.51 0.83 9.00
N TYR A 130 4.10 0.82 7.75
CA TYR A 130 4.38 -0.26 6.81
C TYR A 130 5.76 -0.05 6.21
N VAL A 131 6.59 -1.09 6.15
CA VAL A 131 7.96 -1.05 5.64
C VAL A 131 8.07 -2.02 4.47
N HIS A 132 8.64 -1.55 3.36
CA HIS A 132 8.96 -2.38 2.19
C HIS A 132 10.12 -1.77 1.39
N GLU A 133 10.74 -2.55 0.52
CA GLU A 133 11.70 -2.01 -0.44
C GLU A 133 11.01 -1.05 -1.43
N LYS A 134 11.60 0.13 -1.63
CA LYS A 134 11.30 0.98 -2.77
C LYS A 134 12.09 0.48 -3.97
N SER A 135 11.50 -0.44 -4.73
CA SER A 135 12.14 -1.02 -5.92
C SER A 135 12.58 0.08 -6.92
N PRO A 136 13.79 -0.04 -7.50
CA PRO A 136 14.26 0.85 -8.56
C PRO A 136 13.47 0.68 -9.87
N TYR A 137 12.76 -0.45 -10.03
CA TYR A 137 11.96 -0.77 -11.22
C TYR A 137 10.47 -0.44 -11.07
N GLN A 138 10.07 0.11 -9.93
CA GLN A 138 8.67 0.49 -9.73
C GLN A 138 8.34 1.76 -10.52
N GLU A 139 7.47 1.60 -11.50
CA GLU A 139 6.96 2.67 -12.37
C GLU A 139 5.45 2.84 -12.19
N ASP A 140 4.97 4.07 -12.39
CA ASP A 140 3.55 4.37 -12.46
C ASP A 140 3.01 4.15 -13.88
N LEU A 141 1.77 3.69 -13.99
CA LEU A 141 1.08 3.64 -15.28
C LEU A 141 0.76 5.07 -15.75
N ALA A 142 1.43 5.51 -16.80
CA ALA A 142 1.17 6.78 -17.48
C ALA A 142 -0.26 6.79 -18.06
N SER A 143 -1.21 7.35 -17.31
CA SER A 143 -2.65 7.29 -17.62
C SER A 143 -3.02 7.88 -18.99
N GLU A 144 -2.29 8.89 -19.44
CA GLU A 144 -2.40 9.54 -20.74
C GLU A 144 -2.08 8.59 -21.91
N THR A 145 -1.37 7.50 -21.65
CA THR A 145 -1.09 6.47 -22.66
C THR A 145 -2.32 5.61 -22.94
N LEU A 146 -3.29 5.55 -22.02
CA LEU A 146 -4.57 4.83 -22.16
C LEU A 146 -5.60 5.61 -23.01
N ASN A 147 -5.14 6.13 -24.14
CA ASN A 147 -5.88 7.06 -25.00
C ASN A 147 -6.74 6.40 -26.10
N THR A 148 -6.87 5.07 -26.08
CA THR A 148 -7.76 4.35 -27.00
C THR A 148 -8.54 3.25 -26.27
N ALA A 149 -9.72 2.90 -26.79
CA ALA A 149 -10.52 1.80 -26.25
C ALA A 149 -9.77 0.45 -26.27
N GLY A 150 -8.92 0.22 -27.28
CA GLY A 150 -8.10 -0.99 -27.37
C GLY A 150 -7.06 -1.07 -26.24
N LYS A 151 -6.33 0.02 -25.98
CA LYS A 151 -5.36 0.08 -24.87
C LYS A 151 -6.04 -0.07 -23.51
N MET A 152 -7.19 0.58 -23.33
CA MET A 152 -7.98 0.44 -22.10
C MET A 152 -8.45 -1.00 -21.88
N THR A 153 -8.91 -1.68 -22.95
CA THR A 153 -9.31 -3.10 -22.88
C THR A 153 -8.14 -3.99 -22.45
N ILE A 154 -6.95 -3.77 -23.02
CA ILE A 154 -5.74 -4.52 -22.66
C ILE A 154 -5.36 -4.27 -21.19
N ALA A 155 -5.33 -3.01 -20.75
CA ALA A 155 -5.03 -2.67 -19.37
C ALA A 155 -6.03 -3.30 -18.40
N ALA A 156 -7.33 -3.21 -18.70
CA ALA A 156 -8.39 -3.82 -17.89
C ALA A 156 -8.25 -5.35 -17.79
N LEU A 157 -7.84 -6.02 -18.87
CA LEU A 157 -7.60 -7.46 -18.86
C LEU A 157 -6.48 -7.83 -17.88
N TYR A 158 -5.31 -7.19 -17.99
CA TYR A 158 -4.17 -7.49 -17.13
C TYR A 158 -4.41 -7.10 -15.66
N LEU A 159 -5.03 -5.95 -15.41
CA LEU A 159 -5.41 -5.53 -14.05
C LEU A 159 -6.43 -6.50 -13.45
N GLY A 160 -7.40 -6.97 -14.23
CA GLY A 160 -8.37 -7.97 -13.80
C GLY A 160 -7.72 -9.31 -13.46
N GLN A 161 -6.74 -9.76 -14.27
CA GLN A 161 -5.97 -10.97 -13.99
C GLN A 161 -5.14 -10.81 -12.70
N ALA A 162 -4.42 -9.70 -12.54
CA ALA A 162 -3.64 -9.44 -11.33
C ALA A 162 -4.51 -9.42 -10.07
N LEU A 163 -5.68 -8.76 -10.13
CA LEU A 163 -6.64 -8.73 -9.02
C LEU A 163 -7.20 -10.12 -8.70
N ALA A 164 -7.56 -10.91 -9.72
CA ALA A 164 -8.03 -12.27 -9.53
C ALA A 164 -6.95 -13.15 -8.89
N SER A 165 -5.71 -13.05 -9.35
CA SER A 165 -4.57 -13.75 -8.74
C SER A 165 -4.37 -13.36 -7.28
N ALA A 166 -4.43 -12.06 -6.95
CA ALA A 166 -4.33 -11.58 -5.57
C ALA A 166 -5.42 -12.19 -4.67
N HIS A 167 -6.67 -12.29 -5.13
CA HIS A 167 -7.75 -12.93 -4.36
C HIS A 167 -7.54 -14.43 -4.17
N THR A 168 -7.04 -15.14 -5.19
CA THR A 168 -6.73 -16.57 -5.09
C THR A 168 -5.54 -16.83 -4.16
N LEU A 169 -4.55 -15.93 -4.12
CA LEU A 169 -3.40 -16.05 -3.23
C LEU A 169 -3.74 -15.70 -1.78
N ALA A 170 -4.50 -14.63 -1.55
CA ALA A 170 -4.89 -14.16 -0.23
C ALA A 170 -6.07 -14.95 0.39
N ASN A 171 -6.24 -16.19 -0.05
CA ASN A 171 -7.40 -17.01 0.24
C ASN A 171 -7.30 -17.73 1.60
N GLN A 172 -8.30 -18.54 1.94
CA GLN A 172 -8.30 -19.35 3.17
C GLN A 172 -7.02 -20.22 3.34
N ASP A 173 -6.42 -20.67 2.24
CA ASP A 173 -5.22 -21.50 2.25
C ASP A 173 -3.96 -20.71 2.65
N ASN A 174 -4.00 -19.38 2.57
CA ASN A 174 -2.93 -18.52 3.08
C ASN A 174 -3.03 -18.36 4.60
N ASP A 175 -4.23 -18.08 5.13
CA ASP A 175 -4.44 -17.99 6.58
C ASP A 175 -5.91 -18.13 7.00
N LEU A 176 -6.26 -19.30 7.53
CA LEU A 176 -7.60 -19.62 8.03
C LEU A 176 -8.05 -18.75 9.21
N SER A 177 -7.12 -18.15 9.96
CA SER A 177 -7.45 -17.25 11.07
C SER A 177 -7.96 -15.88 10.60
N VAL A 178 -7.71 -15.54 9.33
CA VAL A 178 -8.14 -14.27 8.73
C VAL A 178 -9.34 -14.47 7.83
N VAL A 179 -9.28 -15.46 6.93
CA VAL A 179 -10.36 -15.73 5.97
C VAL A 179 -10.70 -17.22 6.03
N GLY A 180 -11.86 -17.54 6.60
CA GLY A 180 -12.32 -18.93 6.75
C GLY A 180 -13.09 -19.49 5.55
N TYR A 181 -13.00 -18.85 4.38
CA TYR A 181 -13.73 -19.26 3.18
C TYR A 181 -12.92 -19.01 1.91
N ASN A 182 -13.25 -19.76 0.85
CA ASN A 182 -12.62 -19.58 -0.44
C ASN A 182 -13.16 -18.32 -1.17
N ILE A 183 -12.38 -17.23 -1.20
CA ILE A 183 -12.74 -15.93 -1.76
C ILE A 183 -13.12 -16.04 -3.25
N ASP A 184 -12.28 -16.66 -4.07
CA ASP A 184 -12.53 -16.77 -5.51
C ASP A 184 -13.79 -17.59 -5.82
N LYS A 185 -14.04 -18.66 -5.05
CA LYS A 185 -15.28 -19.45 -5.14
C LYS A 185 -16.50 -18.65 -4.71
N GLN A 186 -16.41 -17.85 -3.63
CA GLN A 186 -17.51 -16.98 -3.21
C GLN A 186 -17.83 -15.93 -4.27
N ILE A 187 -16.79 -15.30 -4.85
CA ILE A 187 -16.95 -14.35 -5.96
C ILE A 187 -17.60 -15.06 -7.16
N HIS A 188 -17.08 -16.22 -7.55
CA HIS A 188 -17.61 -17.00 -8.68
C HIS A 188 -19.10 -17.34 -8.50
N ASN A 189 -19.48 -17.82 -7.31
CA ASN A 189 -20.85 -18.20 -7.00
C ASN A 189 -21.79 -16.99 -6.92
N THR A 190 -21.30 -15.86 -6.42
CA THR A 190 -22.09 -14.63 -6.28
C THR A 190 -22.34 -13.97 -7.64
N VAL A 191 -21.34 -13.99 -8.53
CA VAL A 191 -21.43 -13.40 -9.88
C VAL A 191 -22.17 -14.34 -10.83
N SER A 192 -23.47 -14.51 -10.59
CA SER A 192 -24.37 -15.35 -11.39
C SER A 192 -24.76 -14.71 -12.74
N HIS A 193 -24.74 -13.38 -12.85
CA HIS A 193 -25.19 -12.63 -14.04
C HIS A 193 -24.16 -11.60 -14.48
N LYS A 194 -23.10 -12.05 -15.17
CA LYS A 194 -21.97 -11.20 -15.60
C LYS A 194 -22.38 -9.92 -16.34
N LYS A 195 -23.37 -10.00 -17.24
CA LYS A 195 -23.87 -8.82 -17.99
C LYS A 195 -24.55 -7.77 -17.12
N GLN A 196 -25.22 -8.19 -16.06
CA GLN A 196 -25.82 -7.27 -15.11
C GLN A 196 -24.74 -6.60 -14.26
N LEU A 197 -23.75 -7.36 -13.79
CA LEU A 197 -22.60 -6.80 -13.07
C LEU A 197 -21.82 -5.79 -13.94
N GLU A 198 -21.55 -6.11 -15.21
CA GLU A 198 -20.95 -5.17 -16.18
C GLU A 198 -21.75 -3.86 -16.27
N LYS A 199 -23.08 -3.95 -16.32
CA LYS A 199 -23.97 -2.79 -16.38
C LYS A 199 -23.91 -1.96 -15.09
N GLU A 200 -23.89 -2.61 -13.94
CA GLU A 200 -23.80 -1.95 -12.63
C GLU A 200 -22.47 -1.25 -12.42
N LEU A 201 -21.36 -1.93 -12.70
CA LEU A 201 -20.01 -1.35 -12.62
C LEU A 201 -19.87 -0.14 -13.55
N ARG A 202 -20.37 -0.24 -14.78
CA ARG A 202 -20.37 0.88 -15.72
C ARG A 202 -21.19 2.06 -15.19
N ARG A 203 -22.39 1.81 -14.67
CA ARG A 203 -23.24 2.87 -14.09
C ARG A 203 -22.54 3.53 -12.90
N PHE A 204 -21.96 2.74 -12.00
CA PHE A 204 -21.18 3.26 -10.88
C PHE A 204 -20.01 4.13 -11.35
N ALA A 205 -19.22 3.65 -12.31
CA ALA A 205 -18.06 4.38 -12.83
C ALA A 205 -18.44 5.74 -13.44
N PHE A 206 -19.49 5.80 -14.27
CA PHE A 206 -19.93 7.06 -14.88
C PHE A 206 -20.57 8.02 -13.86
N ASN A 207 -21.32 7.50 -12.89
CA ASN A 207 -21.87 8.32 -11.81
C ASN A 207 -20.75 8.91 -10.95
N TYR A 208 -19.74 8.10 -10.61
CA TYR A 208 -18.58 8.55 -9.83
C TYR A 208 -17.74 9.58 -10.61
N ALA A 209 -17.51 9.37 -11.91
CA ALA A 209 -16.84 10.36 -12.76
C ALA A 209 -17.60 11.69 -12.78
N THR A 210 -18.93 11.64 -12.83
CA THR A 210 -19.78 12.85 -12.73
C THR A 210 -19.58 13.54 -11.39
N GLN A 211 -19.59 12.79 -10.29
CA GLN A 211 -19.35 13.34 -8.95
C GLN A 211 -17.97 14.00 -8.84
N VAL A 212 -16.91 13.34 -9.31
CA VAL A 212 -15.54 13.89 -9.29
C VAL A 212 -15.46 15.21 -10.06
N MET A 213 -16.14 15.34 -11.21
CA MET A 213 -16.20 16.60 -11.94
C MET A 213 -16.95 17.69 -11.18
N LEU A 214 -18.04 17.35 -10.50
CA LEU A 214 -18.80 18.29 -9.66
C LEU A 214 -17.96 18.77 -8.48
N ASP A 215 -17.29 17.86 -7.78
CA ASP A 215 -16.41 18.16 -6.64
C ASP A 215 -15.25 19.04 -7.07
N TRP A 216 -14.61 18.73 -8.21
CA TRP A 216 -13.54 19.55 -8.76
C TRP A 216 -14.01 20.97 -9.10
N ARG A 217 -15.19 21.12 -9.72
CA ARG A 217 -15.77 22.45 -9.99
C ARG A 217 -16.07 23.20 -8.71
N GLY A 218 -16.60 22.51 -7.69
CA GLY A 218 -16.85 23.08 -6.37
C GLY A 218 -15.56 23.56 -5.70
N PHE A 219 -14.52 22.74 -5.73
CA PHE A 219 -13.18 23.09 -5.25
C PHE A 219 -12.62 24.32 -5.96
N VAL A 220 -12.63 24.36 -7.29
CA VAL A 220 -12.15 25.50 -8.08
C VAL A 220 -12.92 26.78 -7.75
N THR A 221 -14.25 26.69 -7.62
CA THR A 221 -15.10 27.82 -7.26
C THR A 221 -14.75 28.36 -5.87
N ALA A 222 -14.63 27.48 -4.88
CA ALA A 222 -14.28 27.85 -3.51
C ALA A 222 -12.87 28.45 -3.43
N TYR A 223 -11.90 27.87 -4.16
CA TYR A 223 -10.54 28.39 -4.24
C TYR A 223 -10.51 29.82 -4.79
N HIS A 224 -11.21 30.08 -5.89
CA HIS A 224 -11.29 31.43 -6.47
C HIS A 224 -12.06 32.42 -5.60
N ALA A 225 -13.00 31.95 -4.77
CA ALA A 225 -13.71 32.78 -3.79
C ALA A 225 -12.88 33.11 -2.54
N GLY A 226 -11.66 32.56 -2.40
CA GLY A 226 -10.84 32.72 -1.20
C GLY A 226 -11.38 31.97 0.02
N THR A 227 -12.27 31.00 -0.19
CA THR A 227 -12.74 30.14 0.90
C THR A 227 -11.54 29.39 1.49
N PRO A 228 -11.36 29.36 2.82
CA PRO A 228 -10.33 28.54 3.44
C PRO A 228 -10.51 27.07 3.04
N LEU A 229 -9.53 26.52 2.33
CA LEU A 229 -9.47 25.11 1.95
C LEU A 229 -8.41 24.46 2.83
N TYR A 230 -8.82 23.48 3.64
CA TYR A 230 -8.00 22.64 4.55
C TYR A 230 -6.85 23.32 5.30
#